data_AF-A0A0D7AVQ8-F1
#
_entry.id   AF-A0A0D7AVQ8-F1
#
_cell.length_a   1.000
_cell.length_b   1.000
_cell.length_c   1.000
_cell.angle_alpha   90.00
_cell.angle_beta   90.00
_cell.angle_gamma   90.00
#
_symmetry.space_group_name_H-M   'P 1'
#
loop_
_entity.id
_entity.type
_entity.pdbx_description
1 polymer ?
#
loop_
_entity_poly.entity_id
_entity_poly.type
_entity_poly.pdbx_seq_one_letter_code
_entity_poly.pdbx_strand_id
1 'polypeptide(L)'
;DGRLPFREMAPTRQHMLSDTRFSHATAVDALGVIRSLVINQGLTFNTAKCQDHSPWFASEADWYTFRGSGEGGDKAQYVNKLAYGRTNGRSSSNFGTLWTQSKALYDELRKQEHGRAPFQYVLGLLRRRCHIKTFGDLTSLLLAEDMVYAGLVAKPTLDEFAIVVGKLRKGAAKALMSLGLVSAKASTQEIAVAFVKVYNSVNNSLTQDEKDLMRFDMFMVEHALCKMQKCKR
;
A
#
# COMPACT_ATOMS: atom_id res chain seq x y z
N ASP A 1 2.03 4.90 -12.78
CA ASP A 1 2.38 4.22 -11.49
C ASP A 1 3.55 3.23 -11.60
N GLY A 2 3.65 2.47 -12.69
CA GLY A 2 4.55 1.31 -12.78
C GLY A 2 6.05 1.56 -12.56
N ARG A 3 6.57 2.72 -12.97
CA ARG A 3 8.00 3.12 -12.95
C ARG A 3 8.29 4.42 -12.17
N LEU A 4 7.25 5.09 -11.66
CA LEU A 4 7.42 6.33 -10.90
C LEU A 4 7.98 6.01 -9.51
N PRO A 5 9.12 6.59 -9.09
CA PRO A 5 9.72 6.33 -7.78
C PRO A 5 8.94 7.01 -6.64
N PHE A 6 8.27 8.12 -6.94
CA PHE A 6 7.51 8.91 -5.97
C PHE A 6 6.09 8.35 -5.81
N ARG A 7 5.94 7.38 -4.89
CA ARG A 7 4.69 6.63 -4.65
C ARG A 7 3.47 7.53 -4.54
N GLU A 8 3.52 8.54 -3.66
CA GLU A 8 2.37 9.41 -3.40
C GLU A 8 2.08 10.38 -4.56
N MET A 9 2.99 10.54 -5.53
CA MET A 9 2.76 11.31 -6.76
C MET A 9 2.19 10.45 -7.90
N ALA A 10 1.98 9.15 -7.67
CA ALA A 10 1.36 8.28 -8.65
C ALA A 10 -0.10 8.70 -8.91
N PRO A 11 -0.58 8.73 -10.16
CA PRO A 11 -1.97 9.09 -10.50
C PRO A 11 -3.05 8.45 -9.61
N THR A 12 -2.97 7.14 -9.33
CA THR A 12 -3.95 6.48 -8.43
C THR A 12 -3.87 7.03 -7.01
N ARG A 13 -2.66 7.31 -6.49
CA ARG A 13 -2.47 7.86 -5.14
C ARG A 13 -2.94 9.30 -5.05
N GLN A 14 -2.61 10.14 -6.04
CA GLN A 14 -3.09 11.52 -6.13
C GLN A 14 -4.62 11.58 -6.18
N HIS A 15 -5.25 10.68 -6.93
CA HIS A 15 -6.71 10.56 -6.94
C HIS A 15 -7.27 10.18 -5.56
N MET A 16 -6.69 9.22 -4.85
CA MET A 16 -7.13 8.90 -3.48
C MET A 16 -6.98 10.10 -2.54
N LEU A 17 -5.88 10.84 -2.68
CA LEU A 17 -5.54 11.99 -1.84
C LEU A 17 -6.32 13.27 -2.18
N SER A 18 -7.13 13.28 -3.26
CA SER A 18 -8.05 14.39 -3.53
C SER A 18 -9.17 14.46 -2.50
N ASP A 19 -9.35 13.39 -1.72
CA ASP A 19 -10.27 13.31 -0.59
C ASP A 19 -9.47 13.26 0.71
N THR A 20 -9.64 14.29 1.54
CA THR A 20 -8.87 14.51 2.77
C THR A 20 -9.04 13.39 3.80
N ARG A 21 -10.09 12.55 3.69
CA ARG A 21 -10.27 11.37 4.54
C ARG A 21 -9.13 10.36 4.37
N PHE A 22 -8.44 10.34 3.22
CA PHE A 22 -7.30 9.46 2.97
C PHE A 22 -5.95 10.02 3.45
N SER A 23 -5.93 11.22 4.01
CA SER A 23 -4.76 11.83 4.69
C SER A 23 -5.01 12.15 6.17
N HIS A 24 -6.28 12.31 6.55
CA HIS A 24 -6.71 12.72 7.89
C HIS A 24 -8.02 12.03 8.29
N ALA A 25 -8.03 10.69 8.31
CA ALA A 25 -9.24 9.95 8.66
C ALA A 25 -9.65 10.21 10.12
N THR A 26 -10.92 10.54 10.34
CA THR A 26 -11.50 10.59 11.69
C THR A 26 -11.98 9.20 12.13
N ALA A 27 -12.39 9.07 13.39
CA ALA A 27 -13.02 7.84 13.89
C ALA A 27 -14.31 7.47 13.13
N VAL A 28 -15.03 8.48 12.63
CA VAL A 28 -16.27 8.30 11.84
C VAL A 28 -15.94 7.78 10.43
N ASP A 29 -14.85 8.27 9.84
CA ASP A 29 -14.45 7.91 8.47
C ASP A 29 -13.74 6.56 8.39
N ALA A 30 -13.13 6.11 9.49
CA ALA A 30 -12.15 5.03 9.51
C ALA A 30 -12.58 3.75 8.79
N LEU A 31 -13.82 3.28 8.98
CA LEU A 31 -14.30 2.07 8.30
C LEU A 31 -14.42 2.28 6.78
N GLY A 32 -14.96 3.41 6.33
CA GLY A 32 -15.10 3.69 4.90
C GLY A 32 -13.76 3.94 4.22
N VAL A 33 -12.78 4.54 4.93
CA VAL A 33 -11.39 4.63 4.44
C VAL A 33 -10.79 3.25 4.27
N ILE A 34 -10.87 2.38 5.28
CA ILE A 34 -10.31 1.01 5.19
C ILE A 34 -10.95 0.23 4.05
N ARG A 35 -12.28 0.29 3.91
CA ARG A 35 -13.01 -0.33 2.80
C ARG A 35 -12.50 0.15 1.45
N SER A 36 -12.42 1.47 1.28
CA SER A 36 -12.00 2.07 0.02
C SER A 36 -10.53 1.74 -0.31
N LEU A 37 -9.65 1.71 0.68
CA LEU A 37 -8.26 1.27 0.51
C LEU A 37 -8.17 -0.21 0.11
N VAL A 38 -8.95 -1.09 0.74
CA VAL A 38 -9.01 -2.51 0.41
C VAL A 38 -9.56 -2.72 -1.00
N ILE A 39 -10.62 -2.01 -1.40
CA ILE A 39 -11.19 -2.06 -2.75
C ILE A 39 -10.18 -1.55 -3.78
N ASN A 40 -9.49 -0.45 -3.49
CA ASN A 40 -8.46 0.10 -4.36
C ASN A 40 -7.33 -0.92 -4.58
N GLN A 41 -6.68 -1.37 -3.51
CA GLN A 41 -5.58 -2.33 -3.58
C GLN A 41 -6.02 -3.70 -4.15
N GLY A 42 -7.27 -4.07 -3.90
CA GLY A 42 -7.84 -5.35 -4.24
C GLY A 42 -8.42 -5.43 -5.63
N LEU A 43 -8.94 -4.33 -6.21
CA LEU A 43 -9.71 -4.35 -7.45
C LEU A 43 -9.31 -3.21 -8.40
N THR A 44 -9.39 -1.96 -7.94
CA THR A 44 -9.39 -0.79 -8.83
C THR A 44 -8.02 -0.14 -9.05
N PHE A 45 -6.97 -0.60 -8.37
CA PHE A 45 -5.63 -0.01 -8.50
C PHE A 45 -5.16 0.02 -9.97
N ASN A 46 -4.85 1.22 -10.45
CA ASN A 46 -4.39 1.47 -11.82
C ASN A 46 -5.33 0.89 -12.89
N THR A 47 -6.65 0.96 -12.68
CA THR A 47 -7.65 0.70 -13.72
C THR A 47 -7.98 1.99 -14.47
N ALA A 48 -8.52 1.88 -15.69
CA ALA A 48 -8.87 3.07 -16.49
C ALA A 48 -9.98 3.91 -15.85
N LYS A 49 -10.93 3.27 -15.15
CA LYS A 49 -12.08 3.96 -14.54
C LYS A 49 -11.84 4.44 -13.12
N CYS A 50 -10.71 4.10 -12.47
CA CYS A 50 -10.52 4.48 -11.07
C CYS A 50 -10.56 6.00 -10.84
N GLN A 51 -10.24 6.81 -11.84
CA GLN A 51 -10.26 8.28 -11.76
C GLN A 51 -11.64 8.90 -12.07
N ASP A 52 -12.57 8.13 -12.66
CA ASP A 52 -13.88 8.60 -13.10
C ASP A 52 -14.94 8.55 -11.97
N HIS A 53 -14.55 8.09 -10.78
CA HIS A 53 -15.41 7.91 -9.63
C HIS A 53 -14.72 8.44 -8.38
N SER A 54 -15.49 8.75 -7.34
CA SER A 54 -14.93 9.10 -6.03
C SER A 54 -13.99 7.98 -5.53
N PRO A 55 -12.84 8.31 -4.90
CA PRO A 55 -12.00 7.29 -4.25
C PRO A 55 -12.71 6.64 -3.05
N TRP A 56 -13.80 7.24 -2.58
CA TRP A 56 -14.60 6.78 -1.45
C TRP A 56 -15.76 5.88 -1.88
N PHE A 57 -15.83 4.69 -1.29
CA PHE A 57 -16.98 3.78 -1.37
C PHE A 57 -17.77 3.81 -0.05
N ALA A 58 -18.87 4.55 -0.03
CA ALA A 58 -19.77 4.68 1.11
C ALA A 58 -20.62 3.43 1.33
N SER A 59 -21.00 2.75 0.23
CA SER A 59 -21.92 1.61 0.26
C SER A 59 -21.53 0.52 -0.75
N GLU A 60 -22.15 -0.66 -0.63
CA GLU A 60 -22.05 -1.68 -1.68
C GLU A 60 -22.69 -1.21 -3.00
N ALA A 61 -23.75 -0.39 -2.93
CA ALA A 61 -24.40 0.17 -4.10
C ALA A 61 -23.43 1.04 -4.92
N ASP A 62 -22.51 1.76 -4.28
CA ASP A 62 -21.51 2.59 -4.94
C ASP A 62 -20.62 1.75 -5.86
N TRP A 63 -20.26 0.53 -5.45
CA TRP A 63 -19.51 -0.40 -6.30
C TRP A 63 -20.30 -0.81 -7.54
N TYR A 64 -21.59 -1.09 -7.39
CA TYR A 64 -22.45 -1.46 -8.51
C TYR A 64 -22.74 -0.28 -9.44
N THR A 65 -22.80 0.95 -8.91
CA THR A 65 -22.83 2.17 -9.74
C THR A 65 -21.52 2.37 -10.48
N PHE A 66 -20.37 2.20 -9.80
CA PHE A 66 -19.04 2.32 -10.40
C PHE A 66 -18.81 1.31 -11.53
N ARG A 67 -19.08 0.02 -11.28
CA ARG A 67 -18.84 -1.06 -12.24
C ARG A 67 -19.96 -1.20 -13.28
N GLY A 68 -21.16 -0.73 -12.96
CA GLY A 68 -22.41 -1.08 -13.64
C GLY A 68 -23.00 -2.39 -13.10
N SER A 69 -24.33 -2.52 -13.20
CA SER A 69 -25.12 -3.68 -12.74
C SER A 69 -25.02 -4.91 -13.66
N GLY A 70 -24.29 -4.83 -14.77
CA GLY A 70 -24.28 -5.88 -15.78
C GLY A 70 -23.57 -7.16 -15.32
N GLU A 71 -24.19 -8.30 -15.63
CA GLU A 71 -23.68 -9.68 -15.43
C GLU A 71 -22.35 -10.00 -16.16
N GLY A 72 -21.73 -9.01 -16.82
CA GLY A 72 -20.60 -9.18 -17.71
C GLY A 72 -19.23 -8.98 -17.07
N GLY A 73 -18.74 -10.01 -16.37
CA GLY A 73 -17.32 -10.29 -16.13
C GLY A 73 -16.41 -9.17 -15.57
N ASP A 74 -15.14 -9.51 -15.38
CA ASP A 74 -14.11 -8.56 -14.94
C ASP A 74 -13.57 -7.75 -16.12
N LYS A 75 -14.28 -6.70 -16.54
CA LYS A 75 -13.72 -5.78 -17.54
C LYS A 75 -12.48 -5.10 -16.95
N ALA A 76 -11.37 -5.10 -17.70
CA ALA A 76 -10.08 -4.57 -17.25
C ALA A 76 -10.14 -3.09 -16.84
N GLN A 77 -11.11 -2.34 -17.37
CA GLN A 77 -11.35 -0.95 -17.00
C GLN A 77 -11.82 -0.75 -15.55
N TYR A 78 -12.39 -1.79 -14.91
CA TYR A 78 -12.88 -1.74 -13.52
C TYR A 78 -12.05 -2.61 -12.56
N VAL A 79 -11.44 -3.69 -13.06
CA VAL A 79 -10.63 -4.60 -12.24
C VAL A 79 -9.29 -4.86 -12.91
N ASN A 80 -8.19 -4.47 -12.25
CA ASN A 80 -6.85 -4.72 -12.77
C ASN A 80 -6.32 -6.09 -12.28
N LYS A 81 -6.64 -7.15 -13.01
CA LYS A 81 -6.17 -8.51 -12.69
C LYS A 81 -4.66 -8.66 -12.67
N LEU A 82 -3.92 -7.77 -13.33
CA LEU A 82 -2.46 -7.83 -13.41
C LEU A 82 -1.75 -6.85 -12.46
N ALA A 83 -2.50 -6.11 -11.63
CA ALA A 83 -1.88 -5.23 -10.66
C ALA A 83 -0.97 -6.04 -9.72
N TYR A 84 0.28 -5.62 -9.64
CA TYR A 84 1.36 -6.28 -8.89
C TYR A 84 1.88 -7.63 -9.44
N GLY A 85 1.51 -7.99 -10.68
CA GLY A 85 2.00 -9.19 -11.35
C GLY A 85 0.89 -10.24 -11.58
N ARG A 86 1.29 -11.52 -11.75
CA ARG A 86 0.36 -12.63 -11.95
C ARG A 86 -0.50 -12.80 -10.68
N THR A 87 -1.82 -12.81 -10.84
CA THR A 87 -2.78 -12.81 -9.73
C THR A 87 -3.18 -14.22 -9.29
N ASN A 88 -3.51 -14.35 -8.00
CA ASN A 88 -4.17 -15.51 -7.40
C ASN A 88 -5.69 -15.26 -7.23
N GLY A 89 -6.36 -14.79 -8.28
CA GLY A 89 -7.82 -14.70 -8.31
C GLY A 89 -8.43 -13.33 -8.01
N ARG A 90 -7.74 -12.23 -8.31
CA ARG A 90 -8.33 -10.88 -8.31
C ARG A 90 -9.51 -10.84 -9.28
N SER A 91 -10.69 -10.55 -8.75
CA SER A 91 -11.96 -10.54 -9.49
C SER A 91 -12.96 -9.70 -8.71
N SER A 92 -13.82 -9.01 -9.43
CA SER A 92 -15.00 -8.32 -8.92
C SER A 92 -15.95 -9.23 -8.13
N SER A 93 -15.96 -10.53 -8.39
CA SER A 93 -16.74 -11.50 -7.61
C SER A 93 -16.28 -11.57 -6.15
N ASN A 94 -15.07 -11.11 -5.85
CA ASN A 94 -14.56 -11.01 -4.49
C ASN A 94 -15.03 -9.73 -3.78
N PHE A 95 -15.73 -8.80 -4.43
CA PHE A 95 -16.11 -7.52 -3.83
C PHE A 95 -16.82 -7.71 -2.47
N GLY A 96 -17.86 -8.53 -2.42
CA GLY A 96 -18.58 -8.80 -1.16
C GLY A 96 -17.67 -9.40 -0.09
N THR A 97 -16.74 -10.28 -0.46
CA THR A 97 -15.74 -10.82 0.48
C THR A 97 -14.80 -9.72 1.00
N LEU A 98 -14.28 -8.86 0.12
CA LEU A 98 -13.40 -7.75 0.49
C LEU A 98 -14.13 -6.72 1.38
N TRP A 99 -15.42 -6.48 1.10
CA TRP A 99 -16.28 -5.60 1.88
C TRP A 99 -16.47 -6.11 3.32
N THR A 100 -16.70 -7.42 3.48
CA THR A 100 -16.79 -8.06 4.81
C THR A 100 -15.44 -8.09 5.52
N GLN A 101 -14.37 -8.43 4.81
CA GLN A 101 -13.03 -8.54 5.40
C GLN A 101 -12.46 -7.18 5.86
N SER A 102 -12.77 -6.09 5.14
CA SER A 102 -12.39 -4.74 5.57
C SER A 102 -13.09 -4.32 6.88
N LYS A 103 -14.34 -4.75 7.11
CA LYS A 103 -15.03 -4.57 8.40
C LYS A 103 -14.35 -5.37 9.52
N ALA A 104 -13.97 -6.62 9.26
CA ALA A 104 -13.24 -7.43 10.23
C ALA A 104 -11.88 -6.81 10.61
N LEU A 105 -11.16 -6.26 9.63
CA LEU A 105 -9.92 -5.52 9.89
C LEU A 105 -10.16 -4.27 10.75
N TYR A 106 -11.18 -3.48 10.43
CA TYR A 106 -11.58 -2.33 11.24
C TYR A 106 -11.89 -2.71 12.69
N ASP A 107 -12.64 -3.80 12.90
CA ASP A 107 -13.00 -4.26 14.23
C ASP A 107 -11.78 -4.69 15.05
N GLU A 108 -10.78 -5.34 14.44
CA GLU A 108 -9.51 -5.65 15.12
C GLU A 108 -8.71 -4.40 15.51
N LEU A 109 -8.68 -3.39 14.64
CA LEU A 109 -7.97 -2.13 14.94
C LEU A 109 -8.63 -1.38 16.10
N ARG A 110 -9.96 -1.45 16.21
CA ARG A 110 -10.71 -0.82 17.31
C ARG A 110 -10.52 -1.48 18.67
N LYS A 111 -9.96 -2.70 18.71
CA LYS A 111 -9.60 -3.37 19.98
C LYS A 111 -8.36 -2.77 20.62
N GLN A 112 -7.63 -1.89 19.92
CA GLN A 112 -6.49 -1.19 20.52
C GLN A 112 -7.00 -0.13 21.48
N GLU A 113 -6.74 -0.32 22.78
CA GLU A 113 -7.25 0.54 23.86
C GLU A 113 -6.62 1.93 23.85
N HIS A 114 -5.39 2.06 23.35
CA HIS A 114 -4.62 3.30 23.35
C HIS A 114 -3.92 3.57 22.03
N GLY A 115 -4.18 4.75 21.47
CA GLY A 115 -3.49 5.26 20.28
C GLY A 115 -3.81 4.47 19.00
N ARG A 116 -2.99 4.70 17.98
CA ARG A 116 -3.08 3.99 16.70
C ARG A 116 -2.34 2.66 16.80
N ALA A 117 -2.88 1.63 16.16
CA ALA A 117 -2.24 0.32 16.09
C ALA A 117 -0.80 0.41 15.52
N PRO A 118 0.19 -0.29 16.11
CA PRO A 118 1.55 -0.33 15.56
C PRO A 118 1.58 -0.94 14.16
N PHE A 119 2.39 -0.38 13.26
CA PHE A 119 2.50 -0.84 11.87
C PHE A 119 2.74 -2.35 11.72
N GLN A 120 3.68 -2.89 12.50
CA GLN A 120 4.06 -4.31 12.43
C GLN A 120 2.93 -5.23 12.91
N TYR A 121 2.14 -4.78 13.90
CA TYR A 121 0.97 -5.49 14.36
C TYR A 121 -0.08 -5.58 13.24
N VAL A 122 -0.37 -4.45 12.57
CA VAL A 122 -1.33 -4.41 11.44
C VAL A 122 -0.86 -5.29 10.29
N LEU A 123 0.43 -5.25 9.94
CA LEU A 123 0.99 -6.12 8.92
C LEU A 123 0.88 -7.61 9.30
N GLY A 124 1.01 -7.93 10.59
CA GLY A 124 0.76 -9.27 11.14
C GLY A 124 -0.71 -9.70 11.03
N LEU A 125 -1.65 -8.79 11.33
CA LEU A 125 -3.08 -9.02 11.17
C LEU A 125 -3.43 -9.37 9.72
N LEU A 126 -3.00 -8.53 8.77
CA LEU A 126 -3.27 -8.69 7.34
C LEU A 126 -2.73 -10.00 6.76
N ARG A 127 -1.66 -10.55 7.34
CA ARG A 127 -1.04 -11.80 6.89
C ARG A 127 -1.63 -13.06 7.51
N ARG A 128 -2.31 -12.95 8.67
CA ARG A 128 -2.71 -14.13 9.46
C ARG A 128 -4.17 -14.14 9.88
N ARG A 129 -4.63 -13.07 10.54
CA ARG A 129 -5.96 -13.03 11.19
C ARG A 129 -7.04 -12.40 10.32
N CYS A 130 -6.73 -11.25 9.72
CA CYS A 130 -7.61 -10.51 8.83
C CYS A 130 -7.18 -10.73 7.38
N HIS A 131 -6.89 -11.98 7.00
CA HIS A 131 -6.38 -12.28 5.66
C HIS A 131 -7.35 -11.74 4.60
N ILE A 132 -6.92 -10.71 3.88
CA ILE A 132 -7.71 -10.11 2.81
C ILE A 132 -7.54 -10.98 1.56
N LYS A 133 -8.66 -11.43 0.98
CA LYS A 133 -8.66 -12.31 -0.18
C LYS A 133 -7.84 -11.67 -1.29
N THR A 134 -6.98 -12.47 -1.94
CA THR A 134 -6.05 -12.05 -3.01
C THR A 134 -4.85 -11.20 -2.57
N PHE A 135 -4.75 -10.80 -1.29
CA PHE A 135 -3.62 -10.01 -0.82
C PHE A 135 -2.49 -10.94 -0.41
N GLY A 136 -1.36 -10.82 -1.12
CA GLY A 136 -0.08 -11.37 -0.69
C GLY A 136 0.73 -10.35 0.11
N ASP A 137 1.95 -10.72 0.47
CA ASP A 137 2.86 -9.91 1.28
C ASP A 137 3.03 -8.46 0.81
N LEU A 138 3.10 -8.25 -0.50
CA LEU A 138 3.26 -6.92 -1.10
C LEU A 138 1.99 -6.09 -0.94
N THR A 139 0.83 -6.62 -1.34
CA THR A 139 -0.44 -5.88 -1.24
C THR A 139 -0.78 -5.55 0.22
N SER A 140 -0.48 -6.48 1.15
CA SER A 140 -0.65 -6.23 2.58
C SER A 140 0.29 -5.14 3.10
N LEU A 141 1.53 -5.07 2.61
CA LEU A 141 2.44 -3.96 2.94
C LEU A 141 1.88 -2.62 2.44
N LEU A 142 1.46 -2.57 1.17
CA LEU A 142 0.93 -1.35 0.56
C LEU A 142 -0.34 -0.86 1.25
N LEU A 143 -1.22 -1.77 1.66
CA LEU A 143 -2.41 -1.42 2.44
C LEU A 143 -2.02 -0.84 3.81
N ALA A 144 -1.05 -1.44 4.51
CA ALA A 144 -0.59 -0.93 5.79
C ALA A 144 0.04 0.47 5.66
N GLU A 145 0.83 0.72 4.62
CA GLU A 145 1.37 2.04 4.30
C GLU A 145 0.26 3.06 4.03
N ASP A 146 -0.74 2.69 3.22
CA ASP A 146 -1.88 3.56 2.93
C ASP A 146 -2.66 3.93 4.19
N MET A 147 -2.81 2.99 5.12
CA MET A 147 -3.45 3.25 6.40
C MET A 147 -2.61 4.12 7.33
N VAL A 148 -1.27 4.10 7.22
CA VAL A 148 -0.40 5.07 7.91
C VAL A 148 -0.63 6.46 7.35
N TYR A 149 -0.64 6.61 6.02
CA TYR A 149 -0.90 7.90 5.38
C TYR A 149 -2.29 8.44 5.69
N ALA A 150 -3.30 7.58 5.83
CA ALA A 150 -4.64 7.97 6.24
C ALA A 150 -4.76 8.32 7.74
N GLY A 151 -3.71 8.11 8.54
CA GLY A 151 -3.73 8.35 9.98
C GLY A 151 -4.50 7.29 10.78
N LEU A 152 -4.70 6.09 10.23
CA LEU A 152 -5.36 4.96 10.91
C LEU A 152 -4.37 4.05 11.64
N VAL A 153 -3.11 4.06 11.22
CA VAL A 153 -2.04 3.21 11.74
C VAL A 153 -0.87 4.07 12.17
N ALA A 154 -0.20 3.69 13.25
CA ALA A 154 1.00 4.39 13.70
C ALA A 154 2.11 4.23 12.67
N LYS A 155 2.75 5.35 12.30
CA LYS A 155 3.94 5.32 11.44
C LYS A 155 5.08 4.62 12.20
N PRO A 156 5.72 3.59 11.63
CA PRO A 156 6.84 2.93 12.30
C PRO A 156 8.06 3.86 12.32
N THR A 157 9.02 3.56 13.17
CA THR A 157 10.35 4.17 13.06
C THR A 157 11.06 3.67 11.79
N LEU A 158 12.13 4.38 11.38
CA LEU A 158 12.95 3.96 10.25
C LEU A 158 13.52 2.56 10.47
N ASP A 159 14.01 2.26 11.68
CA ASP A 159 14.60 0.97 12.02
C ASP A 159 13.56 -0.15 12.01
N GLU A 160 12.38 0.10 12.59
CA GLU A 160 11.27 -0.84 12.57
C GLU A 160 10.84 -1.20 11.15
N PHE A 161 10.79 -0.21 10.25
CA PHE A 161 10.44 -0.43 8.87
C PHE A 161 11.57 -1.10 8.08
N ALA A 162 12.82 -0.76 8.33
CA ALA A 162 13.99 -1.40 7.71
C ALA A 162 14.01 -2.91 7.99
N ILE A 163 13.62 -3.33 9.20
CA ILE A 163 13.45 -4.75 9.55
C ILE A 163 12.33 -5.39 8.71
N VAL A 164 11.23 -4.69 8.44
CA VAL A 164 10.17 -5.18 7.55
C VAL A 164 10.70 -5.39 6.13
N VAL A 165 11.46 -4.44 5.59
CA VAL A 165 12.13 -4.56 4.27
C VAL A 165 13.03 -5.80 4.23
N GLY A 166 13.85 -5.98 5.27
CA GLY A 166 14.73 -7.13 5.43
C GLY A 166 13.98 -8.46 5.49
N LYS A 167 12.87 -8.54 6.22
CA LYS A 167 12.05 -9.77 6.33
C LYS A 167 11.34 -10.11 5.02
N LEU A 168 10.86 -9.10 4.30
CA LEU A 168 10.10 -9.28 3.06
C LEU A 168 10.96 -9.78 1.89
N ARG A 169 12.22 -9.33 1.83
CA ARG A 169 13.19 -9.65 0.76
C ARG A 169 12.61 -9.47 -0.66
N LYS A 170 11.76 -8.46 -0.84
CA LYS A 170 11.13 -8.12 -2.14
C LYS A 170 11.98 -7.10 -2.92
N GLY A 171 11.34 -6.23 -3.69
CA GLY A 171 12.02 -5.38 -4.68
C GLY A 171 13.09 -4.46 -4.08
N ALA A 172 12.84 -3.85 -2.93
CA ALA A 172 13.81 -2.98 -2.26
C ALA A 172 15.08 -3.75 -1.85
N ALA A 173 14.94 -4.91 -1.20
CA ALA A 173 16.08 -5.76 -0.84
C ALA A 173 16.87 -6.22 -2.08
N LYS A 174 16.17 -6.61 -3.16
CA LYS A 174 16.82 -6.96 -4.44
C LYS A 174 17.59 -5.78 -5.04
N ALA A 175 17.06 -4.56 -4.90
CA ALA A 175 17.76 -3.36 -5.34
C ALA A 175 19.04 -3.13 -4.56
N LEU A 176 19.00 -3.24 -3.24
CA LEU A 176 20.20 -3.13 -2.38
C LEU A 176 21.28 -4.14 -2.79
N MET A 177 20.89 -5.39 -3.08
CA MET A 177 21.81 -6.42 -3.61
C MET A 177 22.38 -6.01 -4.98
N SER A 178 21.53 -5.53 -5.89
CA SER A 178 21.95 -5.11 -7.24
C SER A 178 22.84 -3.87 -7.26
N LEU A 179 22.87 -3.11 -6.16
CA LEU A 179 23.73 -1.96 -5.94
C LEU A 179 25.05 -2.36 -5.25
N GLY A 180 25.24 -3.65 -4.94
CA GLY A 180 26.42 -4.13 -4.23
C GLY A 180 26.48 -3.74 -2.76
N LEU A 181 25.37 -3.23 -2.19
CA LEU A 181 25.34 -2.77 -0.79
C LEU A 181 25.23 -3.91 0.21
N VAL A 182 24.67 -5.05 -0.22
CA VAL A 182 24.57 -6.29 0.55
C VAL A 182 24.74 -7.49 -0.36
N SER A 183 25.18 -8.62 0.19
CA SER A 183 25.28 -9.87 -0.57
C SER A 183 23.90 -10.51 -0.82
N ALA A 184 23.80 -11.42 -1.79
CA ALA A 184 22.57 -12.18 -2.04
C ALA A 184 22.14 -13.04 -0.83
N LYS A 185 23.10 -13.45 0.01
CA LYS A 185 22.90 -14.26 1.22
C LYS A 185 22.72 -13.41 2.49
N ALA A 186 22.70 -12.08 2.37
CA ALA A 186 22.55 -11.19 3.50
C ALA A 186 21.32 -11.54 4.36
N SER A 187 21.53 -11.48 5.67
CA SER A 187 20.52 -11.60 6.71
C SER A 187 19.53 -10.45 6.66
N THR A 188 18.39 -10.63 7.34
CA THR A 188 17.41 -9.56 7.57
C THR A 188 18.05 -8.31 8.15
N GLN A 189 18.99 -8.47 9.10
CA GLN A 189 19.62 -7.35 9.78
C GLN A 189 20.57 -6.60 8.86
N GLU A 190 21.37 -7.30 8.05
CA GLU A 190 22.26 -6.66 7.07
C GLU A 190 21.46 -5.86 6.02
N ILE A 191 20.34 -6.42 5.54
CA ILE A 191 19.43 -5.70 4.62
C ILE A 191 18.85 -4.46 5.29
N ALA A 192 18.40 -4.57 6.55
CA ALA A 192 17.87 -3.43 7.30
C ALA A 192 18.91 -2.32 7.47
N VAL A 193 20.13 -2.66 7.90
CA VAL A 193 21.24 -1.70 8.03
C VAL A 193 21.54 -1.01 6.70
N ALA A 194 21.59 -1.76 5.60
CA ALA A 194 21.82 -1.16 4.29
C ALA A 194 20.68 -0.24 3.84
N PHE A 195 19.42 -0.60 4.13
CA PHE A 195 18.27 0.25 3.86
C PHE A 195 18.34 1.58 4.62
N VAL A 196 18.66 1.54 5.92
CA VAL A 196 18.84 2.74 6.76
C VAL A 196 19.94 3.63 6.19
N LYS A 197 21.09 3.04 5.79
CA LYS A 197 22.19 3.79 5.16
C LYS A 197 21.75 4.50 3.88
N VAL A 198 21.00 3.82 3.01
CA VAL A 198 20.47 4.43 1.79
C VAL A 198 19.50 5.55 2.11
N TYR A 199 18.55 5.33 3.04
CA TYR A 199 17.62 6.36 3.46
C TYR A 199 18.33 7.61 3.95
N ASN A 200 19.29 7.47 4.88
CA ASN A 200 20.04 8.59 5.44
C ASN A 200 20.89 9.30 4.39
N SER A 201 21.53 8.55 3.48
CA SER A 201 22.31 9.13 2.40
C SER A 201 21.45 9.99 1.47
N VAL A 202 20.28 9.50 1.06
CA VAL A 202 19.36 10.28 0.22
C VAL A 202 18.80 11.47 1.00
N ASN A 203 18.38 11.27 2.25
CA ASN A 203 17.87 12.34 3.10
C ASN A 203 18.89 13.49 3.26
N ASN A 204 20.18 13.17 3.40
CA ASN A 204 21.23 14.18 3.59
C ASN A 204 21.65 14.85 2.29
N SER A 205 21.25 14.31 1.13
CA SER A 205 21.59 14.84 -0.19
C SER A 205 20.49 15.73 -0.79
N LEU A 206 19.34 15.82 -0.14
CA LEU A 206 18.18 16.58 -0.62
C LEU A 206 17.93 17.81 0.26
N THR A 207 17.55 18.90 -0.39
CA THR A 207 16.97 20.08 0.26
C THR A 207 15.59 19.76 0.85
N GLN A 208 15.08 20.62 1.74
CA GLN A 208 13.73 20.44 2.28
C GLN A 208 12.65 20.55 1.20
N ASP A 209 12.79 21.50 0.27
CA ASP A 209 11.85 21.68 -0.84
C ASP A 209 11.76 20.42 -1.71
N GLU A 210 12.90 19.81 -2.03
CA GLU A 210 12.92 18.55 -2.78
C GLU A 210 12.24 17.41 -2.01
N LYS A 211 12.48 17.33 -0.69
CA LYS A 211 11.83 16.33 0.17
C LYS A 211 10.32 16.52 0.19
N ASP A 212 9.84 17.74 0.28
CA ASP A 212 8.42 18.05 0.32
C ASP A 212 7.75 17.75 -1.03
N LEU A 213 8.41 18.13 -2.14
CA LEU A 213 7.93 17.85 -3.51
C LEU A 213 7.75 16.36 -3.78
N MET A 214 8.66 15.51 -3.28
CA MET A 214 8.57 14.06 -3.48
C MET A 214 7.84 13.32 -2.35
N ARG A 215 7.42 14.04 -1.30
CA ARG A 215 6.88 13.49 -0.04
C ARG A 215 7.82 12.44 0.55
N PHE A 216 9.06 12.85 0.76
CA PHE A 216 10.16 11.99 1.19
C PHE A 216 9.88 11.35 2.56
N ASP A 217 9.84 10.02 2.56
CA ASP A 217 9.85 9.20 3.77
C ASP A 217 10.37 7.80 3.45
N MET A 218 10.37 6.91 4.46
CA MET A 218 10.92 5.57 4.28
C MET A 218 10.10 4.68 3.34
N PHE A 219 8.78 4.92 3.21
CA PHE A 219 7.95 4.17 2.26
C PHE A 219 8.26 4.61 0.83
N MET A 220 8.48 5.92 0.62
CA MET A 220 8.92 6.45 -0.66
C MET A 220 10.27 5.84 -1.08
N VAL A 221 11.26 5.78 -0.17
CA VAL A 221 12.58 5.17 -0.47
C VAL A 221 12.48 3.68 -0.78
N GLU A 222 11.67 2.91 -0.03
CA GLU A 222 11.39 1.49 -0.35
C GLU A 222 10.79 1.36 -1.74
N HIS A 223 9.81 2.21 -2.06
CA HIS A 223 9.15 2.19 -3.35
C HIS A 223 10.12 2.51 -4.49
N ALA A 224 10.93 3.56 -4.34
CA ALA A 224 11.94 3.96 -5.30
C ALA A 224 12.93 2.82 -5.59
N LEU A 225 13.48 2.19 -4.54
CA LEU A 225 14.35 1.02 -4.67
C LEU A 225 13.64 -0.14 -5.41
N CYS A 226 12.39 -0.43 -5.05
CA CYS A 226 11.54 -1.40 -5.75
C CYS A 226 11.42 -1.10 -7.26
N LYS A 227 11.32 0.18 -7.65
CA LYS A 227 11.22 0.59 -9.07
C LYS A 227 12.54 0.55 -9.82
N MET A 228 13.67 0.78 -9.17
CA MET A 228 14.99 0.69 -9.83
C MET A 228 15.17 -0.65 -10.56
N GLN A 229 14.69 -1.75 -9.96
CA GLN A 229 14.73 -3.07 -10.61
C GLN A 229 13.91 -3.15 -11.90
N LYS A 230 12.87 -2.33 -12.06
CA LYS A 230 12.05 -2.25 -13.26
C LYS A 230 12.62 -1.31 -14.32
N CYS A 231 13.45 -0.34 -13.92
CA CYS A 231 14.10 0.60 -14.82
C CYS A 231 15.44 0.10 -15.37
N LYS A 232 16.05 -0.92 -14.73
CA LYS A 232 17.23 -1.63 -15.25
C LYS A 232 16.91 -2.64 -16.37
N ARG A 233 15.63 -2.80 -16.74
CA ARG A 233 15.16 -3.68 -17.82
C ARG A 233 14.70 -2.83 -19.01
#